data_AF-A0A7K6UN08-F1
#
_entry.id   AF-A0A7K6UN08-F1
#
_cell.length_a   1.000
_cell.length_b   1.000
_cell.length_c   1.000
_cell.angle_alpha   90.00
_cell.angle_beta   90.00
_cell.angle_gamma   90.00
#
_symmetry.space_group_name_H-M   'P 1'
#
loop_
_entity.id
_entity.type
_entity.pdbx_description
1 polymer ?
#
loop_
_entity_poly.entity_id
_entity_poly.type
_entity_poly.pdbx_seq_one_letter_code
_entity_poly.pdbx_strand_id
1 'polypeptide(L)'
;REILEQQQRERYDTSFHSMCMFCDQEFTGNRSVLLNHMAREHAFNIGLPDNIVNCYEFLAVLQEKLDNLQCLYCEKVFRDKNTLKDHMRKKQHRRINAKNKEYDKFYIINYLEFGKSWEEVQSEDDRELLDTLEEDWSDWEEHPVCAVCLFCEQQADTTEKLHLHMQKSHGFDFPKIKSEHGLNFYQQVKLVNFIRREIHHCRCYNCQEKFQSKGGLISHMEETKHITFLPARSAWDQPQYYFPTYENDTLLCTLSDSEDLINEDQSEDIPVVSEDTSNLKALKQSSVLNQLLYEENKSQEKF
;
A
#
# COMPACT_ATOMS: atom_id res chain seq x y z
N ARG A 1 -11.43 -2.60 0.95
CA ARG A 1 -11.64 -3.76 1.85
C ARG A 1 -11.75 -5.07 1.06
N GLU A 2 -12.58 -5.12 0.02
CA GLU A 2 -12.73 -6.33 -0.83
C GLU A 2 -11.41 -6.80 -1.50
N ILE A 3 -10.59 -5.87 -2.00
CA ILE A 3 -9.30 -6.17 -2.64
C ILE A 3 -8.26 -6.75 -1.65
N LEU A 4 -8.18 -6.23 -0.42
CA LEU A 4 -7.28 -6.75 0.61
C LEU A 4 -7.70 -8.15 1.08
N GLU A 5 -9.01 -8.37 1.24
CA GLU A 5 -9.55 -9.69 1.56
C GLU A 5 -9.32 -10.68 0.40
N GLN A 6 -9.44 -10.23 -0.85
CA GLN A 6 -9.14 -11.03 -2.04
C GLN A 6 -7.66 -11.40 -2.12
N GLN A 7 -6.75 -10.44 -1.92
CA GLN A 7 -5.31 -10.71 -1.87
C GLN A 7 -4.98 -11.74 -0.79
N GLN A 8 -5.55 -11.61 0.40
CA GLN A 8 -5.31 -12.56 1.49
C GLN A 8 -5.81 -13.96 1.14
N ARG A 9 -6.97 -14.07 0.49
CA ARG A 9 -7.46 -15.35 -0.04
C ARG A 9 -6.49 -15.96 -1.05
N GLU A 10 -6.01 -15.18 -2.01
CA GLU A 10 -5.09 -15.65 -3.05
C GLU A 10 -3.71 -16.05 -2.50
N ARG A 11 -3.27 -15.44 -1.39
CA ARG A 11 -2.03 -15.85 -0.69
C ARG A 11 -2.14 -17.26 -0.10
N TYR A 12 -3.28 -17.61 0.48
CA TYR A 12 -3.51 -18.94 1.06
C TYR A 12 -4.10 -19.95 0.09
N ASP A 13 -4.41 -19.54 -1.15
CA ASP A 13 -4.94 -20.46 -2.15
C ASP A 13 -3.89 -21.51 -2.52
N THR A 14 -4.31 -22.77 -2.41
CA THR A 14 -3.52 -23.96 -2.77
C THR A 14 -4.15 -24.72 -3.94
N SER A 15 -5.28 -24.22 -4.46
CA SER A 15 -5.98 -24.76 -5.63
C SER A 15 -5.61 -24.04 -6.92
N PHE A 16 -4.59 -23.18 -6.89
CA PHE A 16 -4.14 -22.45 -8.07
C PHE A 16 -3.68 -23.42 -9.15
N HIS A 17 -4.14 -23.20 -10.38
CA HIS A 17 -3.77 -24.00 -11.54
C HIS A 17 -3.66 -23.14 -12.80
N SER A 18 -2.47 -23.10 -13.39
CA SER A 18 -2.24 -22.38 -14.65
C SER A 18 -0.99 -22.90 -15.37
N MET A 19 -0.98 -22.78 -16.70
CA MET A 19 0.21 -23.04 -17.51
C MET A 19 1.08 -21.78 -17.61
N CYS A 20 2.38 -21.97 -17.80
CA CYS A 20 3.30 -20.85 -18.09
C CYS A 20 3.04 -20.31 -19.51
N MET A 21 3.03 -18.99 -19.67
CA MET A 21 2.82 -18.34 -20.97
C MET A 21 4.04 -18.44 -21.91
N PHE A 22 5.21 -18.80 -21.38
CA PHE A 22 6.47 -18.84 -22.13
C PHE A 22 6.96 -20.27 -22.45
N CYS A 23 6.55 -21.28 -21.67
CA CYS A 23 6.92 -22.68 -21.82
C CYS A 23 5.72 -23.61 -21.58
N ASP A 24 5.87 -24.90 -21.91
CA ASP A 24 4.79 -25.89 -21.81
C ASP A 24 4.67 -26.53 -20.41
N GLN A 25 5.14 -25.85 -19.36
CA GLN A 25 5.06 -26.33 -17.98
C GLN A 25 3.75 -25.90 -17.32
N GLU A 26 3.15 -26.84 -16.61
CA GLU A 26 1.92 -26.66 -15.85
C GLU A 26 2.22 -26.53 -14.36
N PHE A 27 1.56 -25.58 -13.69
CA PHE A 27 1.79 -25.27 -12.29
C PHE A 27 0.49 -25.42 -11.50
N THR A 28 0.59 -26.15 -10.38
CA THR A 28 -0.48 -26.38 -9.42
C THR A 28 -0.03 -25.98 -8.02
N GLY A 29 -0.95 -25.57 -7.16
CA GLY A 29 -0.66 -25.24 -5.76
C GLY A 29 -0.92 -23.77 -5.49
N ASN A 30 0.15 -23.00 -5.24
CA ASN A 30 0.05 -21.57 -5.00
C ASN A 30 0.55 -20.77 -6.22
N ARG A 31 -0.07 -19.62 -6.48
CA ARG A 31 0.33 -18.70 -7.57
C ARG A 31 1.81 -18.30 -7.55
N SER A 32 2.43 -18.24 -6.36
CA SER A 32 3.85 -17.93 -6.19
C SER A 32 4.77 -18.89 -6.95
N VAL A 33 4.38 -20.16 -7.12
CA VAL A 33 5.19 -21.16 -7.82
C VAL A 33 5.35 -20.78 -9.29
N LEU A 34 4.25 -20.43 -9.96
CA LEU A 34 4.27 -20.00 -11.36
C LEU A 34 5.02 -18.67 -11.53
N LEU A 35 4.73 -17.69 -10.69
CA LEU A 35 5.34 -16.36 -10.79
C LEU A 35 6.86 -16.40 -10.54
N ASN A 36 7.30 -17.18 -9.54
CA ASN A 36 8.73 -17.39 -9.29
C ASN A 36 9.40 -18.18 -10.43
N HIS A 37 8.71 -19.13 -11.05
CA HIS A 37 9.20 -19.81 -12.24
C HIS A 37 9.40 -18.84 -13.41
N MET A 38 8.42 -17.97 -13.69
CA MET A 38 8.54 -16.94 -14.73
C MET A 38 9.74 -16.01 -14.48
N ALA A 39 9.96 -15.62 -13.22
CA ALA A 39 11.08 -14.77 -12.83
C ALA A 39 12.44 -15.49 -12.94
N ARG A 40 12.54 -16.78 -12.60
CA ARG A 40 13.81 -17.53 -12.59
C ARG A 40 14.17 -18.11 -13.96
N GLU A 41 13.26 -18.85 -14.58
CA GLU A 41 13.51 -19.62 -15.80
C GLU A 41 13.35 -18.78 -17.07
N HIS A 42 12.51 -17.74 -17.02
CA HIS A 42 12.26 -16.86 -18.16
C HIS A 42 12.80 -15.45 -17.96
N ALA A 43 13.39 -15.19 -16.79
CA ALA A 43 13.84 -13.87 -16.37
C ALA A 43 12.75 -12.79 -16.52
N PHE A 44 11.47 -13.19 -16.50
CA PHE A 44 10.34 -12.29 -16.70
C PHE A 44 9.70 -11.97 -15.35
N ASN A 45 9.89 -10.74 -14.88
CA ASN A 45 9.46 -10.31 -13.55
C ASN A 45 8.27 -9.34 -13.68
N ILE A 46 7.16 -9.69 -13.02
CA ILE A 46 5.95 -8.86 -12.93
C ILE A 46 5.67 -8.40 -11.49
N GLY A 47 6.64 -8.52 -10.58
CA GLY A 47 6.54 -8.19 -9.17
C GLY A 47 6.44 -9.42 -8.26
N LEU A 48 6.50 -9.18 -6.96
CA LEU A 48 6.39 -10.23 -5.94
C LEU A 48 4.97 -10.85 -5.98
N PRO A 49 4.85 -12.18 -5.82
CA PRO A 49 3.56 -12.86 -5.77
C PRO A 49 2.61 -12.26 -4.73
N ASP A 50 3.15 -11.78 -3.62
CA ASP A 50 2.38 -11.20 -2.53
C ASP A 50 1.84 -9.81 -2.84
N ASN A 51 2.42 -9.10 -3.79
CA ASN A 51 2.00 -7.75 -4.16
C ASN A 51 0.99 -7.74 -5.31
N ILE A 52 0.66 -8.90 -5.85
CA ILE A 52 -0.29 -9.07 -6.94
C ILE A 52 -1.68 -9.40 -6.39
N VAL A 53 -2.72 -8.83 -7.00
CA VAL A 53 -4.14 -9.09 -6.72
C VAL A 53 -4.83 -9.52 -8.00
N ASN A 54 -5.86 -10.37 -7.90
CA ASN A 54 -6.57 -10.94 -9.04
C ASN A 54 -5.62 -11.64 -10.02
N CYS A 55 -4.75 -12.51 -9.50
CA CYS A 55 -3.66 -13.11 -10.28
C CYS A 55 -4.15 -13.84 -11.55
N TYR A 56 -5.30 -14.52 -11.49
CA TYR A 56 -5.90 -15.15 -12.67
C TYR A 56 -6.27 -14.16 -13.77
N GLU A 57 -6.93 -13.06 -13.40
CA GLU A 57 -7.30 -12.00 -14.35
C GLU A 57 -6.05 -11.34 -14.92
N PHE A 58 -5.04 -11.10 -14.08
CA PHE A 58 -3.78 -10.51 -14.53
C PHE A 58 -3.07 -11.39 -15.56
N LEU A 59 -2.92 -12.69 -15.26
CA LEU A 59 -2.31 -13.65 -16.20
C LEU A 59 -3.12 -13.77 -17.49
N ALA A 60 -4.45 -13.73 -17.42
CA ALA A 60 -5.31 -13.75 -18.61
C ALA A 60 -5.08 -12.52 -19.50
N VAL A 61 -4.99 -11.31 -18.93
CA VAL A 61 -4.69 -10.08 -19.68
C VAL A 61 -3.31 -10.14 -20.33
N LEU A 62 -2.30 -10.64 -19.63
CA LEU A 62 -0.96 -10.81 -20.20
C LEU A 62 -0.96 -11.84 -21.33
N GLN A 63 -1.67 -12.96 -21.16
CA GLN A 63 -1.81 -14.00 -22.18
C GLN A 63 -2.51 -13.47 -23.42
N GLU A 64 -3.61 -12.71 -23.27
CA GLU A 64 -4.34 -12.08 -24.38
C GLU A 64 -3.44 -11.13 -25.18
N LYS A 65 -2.60 -10.33 -24.51
CA LYS A 65 -1.63 -9.44 -25.18
C LYS A 65 -0.58 -10.25 -25.96
N LEU A 66 -0.10 -11.37 -25.42
CA LEU A 66 0.81 -12.26 -26.14
C LEU A 66 0.16 -12.95 -27.33
N ASP A 67 -1.11 -13.33 -27.22
CA ASP A 67 -1.90 -13.95 -28.29
C ASP A 67 -2.19 -12.95 -29.43
N ASN A 68 -2.38 -11.67 -29.08
CA ASN A 68 -2.43 -10.54 -30.02
C ASN A 68 -1.05 -10.15 -30.58
N LEU A 69 -0.02 -10.94 -30.31
CA LEU A 69 1.36 -10.72 -30.75
C LEU A 69 1.93 -9.37 -30.29
N GLN A 70 1.47 -8.87 -29.15
CA GLN A 70 1.89 -7.60 -28.56
C GLN A 70 2.98 -7.83 -27.50
N CYS A 71 4.04 -7.02 -27.54
CA CYS A 71 5.08 -7.06 -26.51
C CYS A 71 4.59 -6.39 -25.22
N LEU A 72 4.70 -7.10 -24.09
CA LEU A 72 4.24 -6.63 -22.78
C LEU A 72 4.99 -5.40 -22.24
N TYR A 73 6.22 -5.15 -22.71
CA TYR A 73 7.06 -4.03 -22.28
C TYR A 73 6.93 -2.79 -23.19
N CYS A 74 7.09 -2.97 -24.50
CA CYS A 74 7.12 -1.85 -25.45
C CYS A 74 5.83 -1.68 -26.25
N GLU A 75 4.86 -2.55 -26.04
CA GLU A 75 3.50 -2.53 -26.62
C GLU A 75 3.43 -2.60 -28.15
N LYS A 76 4.56 -2.86 -28.81
CA LYS A 76 4.60 -3.09 -30.26
C LYS A 76 3.96 -4.43 -30.62
N VAL A 77 3.23 -4.44 -31.73
CA VAL A 77 2.61 -5.63 -32.31
C VAL A 77 3.54 -6.24 -33.36
N PHE A 78 3.62 -7.56 -33.37
CA PHE A 78 4.48 -8.35 -34.24
C PHE A 78 3.65 -9.21 -35.19
N ARG A 79 4.30 -9.68 -36.26
CA ARG A 79 3.62 -10.47 -37.30
C ARG A 79 3.46 -11.95 -36.93
N ASP A 80 4.31 -12.48 -36.04
CA ASP A 80 4.31 -13.89 -35.64
C ASP A 80 4.92 -14.10 -34.24
N LYS A 81 4.51 -15.20 -33.56
CA LYS A 81 4.92 -15.52 -32.18
C LYS A 81 6.44 -15.69 -32.02
N ASN A 82 7.11 -16.17 -33.06
CA ASN A 82 8.57 -16.36 -33.03
C ASN A 82 9.28 -15.01 -33.03
N THR A 83 8.86 -14.06 -33.88
CA THR A 83 9.42 -12.71 -33.92
C THR A 83 9.18 -11.94 -32.62
N LEU A 84 8.03 -12.11 -31.98
CA LEU A 84 7.76 -11.54 -30.66
C LEU A 84 8.68 -12.13 -29.59
N LYS A 85 8.80 -13.46 -29.50
CA LYS A 85 9.69 -14.13 -28.54
C LYS A 85 11.16 -13.71 -28.74
N ASP A 86 11.61 -13.66 -29.99
CA ASP A 86 12.95 -13.20 -30.35
C ASP A 86 13.17 -11.72 -29.98
N HIS A 87 12.17 -10.88 -30.22
CA HIS A 87 12.21 -9.47 -29.85
C HIS A 87 12.37 -9.30 -28.34
N MET A 88 11.52 -9.98 -27.55
CA MET A 88 11.56 -9.89 -26.09
C MET A 88 12.89 -10.39 -25.52
N ARG A 89 13.44 -11.48 -26.09
CA ARG A 89 14.75 -12.03 -25.71
C ARG A 89 15.91 -11.09 -26.08
N LYS A 90 15.98 -10.64 -27.34
CA LYS A 90 17.10 -9.82 -27.85
C LYS A 90 17.13 -8.44 -27.22
N LYS A 91 15.97 -7.82 -27.01
CA LYS A 91 15.86 -6.50 -26.37
C LYS A 91 15.77 -6.54 -24.86
N GLN A 92 15.79 -7.73 -24.25
CA GLN A 92 15.66 -7.91 -22.80
C GLN A 92 14.39 -7.26 -22.23
N HIS A 93 13.27 -7.34 -22.97
CA HIS A 93 11.97 -6.90 -22.48
C HIS A 93 11.40 -7.93 -21.50
N ARG A 94 11.99 -7.91 -20.31
CA ARG A 94 11.78 -8.85 -19.20
C ARG A 94 10.74 -8.39 -18.17
N ARG A 95 10.13 -7.23 -18.40
CA ARG A 95 9.17 -6.59 -17.51
C ARG A 95 7.93 -6.20 -18.31
N ILE A 96 6.84 -5.90 -17.62
CA ILE A 96 5.68 -5.23 -18.22
C ILE A 96 5.92 -3.71 -18.32
N ASN A 97 5.15 -3.03 -19.17
CA ASN A 97 5.22 -1.58 -19.31
C ASN A 97 4.72 -0.87 -18.04
N ALA A 98 5.62 -0.20 -17.32
CA ALA A 98 5.30 0.57 -16.12
C ALA A 98 4.28 1.68 -16.35
N LYS A 99 4.31 2.30 -17.55
CA LYS A 99 3.45 3.44 -17.90
C LYS A 99 2.02 3.05 -18.23
N ASN A 100 1.73 1.75 -18.35
CA ASN A 100 0.41 1.30 -18.71
C ASN A 100 -0.48 1.13 -17.47
N LYS A 101 -1.35 2.12 -17.27
CA LYS A 101 -2.29 2.18 -16.14
C LYS A 101 -3.31 1.04 -16.09
N GLU A 102 -3.46 0.26 -17.16
CA GLU A 102 -4.33 -0.92 -17.15
C GLU A 102 -3.85 -1.98 -16.15
N TYR A 103 -2.55 -2.00 -15.84
CA TYR A 103 -1.98 -2.95 -14.89
C TYR A 103 -2.07 -2.49 -13.43
N ASP A 104 -2.33 -1.20 -13.18
CA ASP A 104 -2.35 -0.63 -11.82
C ASP A 104 -3.33 -1.39 -10.91
N LYS A 105 -4.46 -1.85 -11.45
CA LYS A 105 -5.47 -2.60 -10.71
C LYS A 105 -4.99 -3.97 -10.18
N PHE A 106 -3.87 -4.48 -10.67
CA PHE A 106 -3.34 -5.79 -10.24
C PHE A 106 -2.28 -5.67 -9.14
N TYR A 107 -1.85 -4.46 -8.78
CA TYR A 107 -0.83 -4.25 -7.76
C TYR A 107 -1.44 -3.71 -6.47
N ILE A 108 -1.21 -4.41 -5.36
CA ILE A 108 -1.80 -4.05 -4.07
C ILE A 108 -1.38 -2.66 -3.59
N ILE A 109 -0.16 -2.21 -3.93
CA ILE A 109 0.38 -0.92 -3.50
C ILE A 109 -0.50 0.25 -3.93
N ASN A 110 -1.11 0.17 -5.12
CA ASN A 110 -2.03 1.19 -5.63
C ASN A 110 -3.36 1.26 -4.84
N TYR A 111 -3.61 0.30 -3.95
CA TYR A 111 -4.76 0.27 -3.05
C TYR A 111 -4.39 0.62 -1.60
N LEU A 112 -3.09 0.65 -1.27
CA LEU A 112 -2.57 0.87 0.09
C LEU A 112 -1.97 2.27 0.26
N GLU A 113 -1.28 2.79 -0.75
CA GLU A 113 -0.51 4.03 -0.67
C GLU A 113 -1.12 5.12 -1.56
N PHE A 114 -1.29 6.31 -0.99
CA PHE A 114 -1.65 7.48 -1.78
C PHE A 114 -0.41 8.07 -2.42
N GLY A 115 -0.43 8.22 -3.75
CA GLY A 115 0.59 8.97 -4.47
C GLY A 115 1.84 8.18 -4.83
N LYS A 116 1.99 6.94 -4.35
CA LYS A 116 2.99 5.99 -4.85
C LYS A 116 2.34 5.00 -5.80
N SER A 117 2.77 5.05 -7.06
CA SER A 117 2.39 4.06 -8.06
C SER A 117 3.36 2.87 -8.03
N TRP A 118 2.89 1.68 -8.42
CA TRP A 118 3.81 0.56 -8.66
C TRP A 118 4.89 0.86 -9.71
N GLU A 119 4.65 1.84 -10.60
CA GLU A 119 5.64 2.36 -11.55
C GLU A 119 6.86 2.95 -10.83
N GLU A 120 6.64 3.70 -9.74
CA GLU A 120 7.72 4.24 -8.90
C GLU A 120 8.49 3.13 -8.20
N VAL A 121 7.79 2.15 -7.60
CA VAL A 121 8.44 1.01 -6.93
C VAL A 121 9.20 0.10 -7.90
N GLN A 122 8.75 -0.04 -9.15
CA GLN A 122 9.49 -0.80 -10.16
C GLN A 122 10.73 -0.04 -10.65
N SER A 123 10.72 1.29 -10.60
CA SER A 123 11.89 2.11 -10.92
C SER A 123 12.96 2.07 -9.83
N GLU A 124 12.56 1.74 -8.59
CA GLU A 124 13.43 1.56 -7.41
C GLU A 124 14.10 0.17 -7.32
N ASP A 125 13.77 -0.80 -8.20
CA ASP A 125 14.27 -2.20 -8.14
C ASP A 125 15.79 -2.37 -8.46
N ASP A 126 16.65 -2.02 -7.50
CA ASP A 126 17.64 -2.81 -6.72
C ASP A 126 18.33 -4.06 -7.33
N ARG A 127 18.55 -4.11 -8.65
CA ARG A 127 19.44 -5.13 -9.22
C ARG A 127 20.93 -4.96 -8.88
N GLU A 128 21.31 -3.99 -8.07
CA GLU A 128 22.66 -3.86 -7.49
C GLU A 128 22.81 -4.49 -6.10
N LEU A 129 21.75 -5.06 -5.51
CA LEU A 129 21.77 -5.54 -4.11
C LEU A 129 22.18 -7.00 -3.91
N LEU A 130 22.64 -7.70 -4.95
CA LEU A 130 23.02 -9.13 -4.84
C LEU A 130 24.53 -9.41 -4.75
N ASP A 131 25.39 -8.40 -4.50
CA ASP A 131 26.82 -8.71 -4.31
C ASP A 131 27.60 -7.85 -3.28
N THR A 132 26.94 -7.09 -2.41
CA THR A 132 27.66 -6.30 -1.39
C THR A 132 27.15 -6.61 0.02
N LEU A 133 27.70 -7.66 0.62
CA LEU A 133 27.45 -8.07 2.01
C LEU A 133 28.12 -7.16 3.07
N GLU A 134 28.30 -5.88 2.77
CA GLU A 134 28.76 -4.84 3.69
C GLU A 134 28.16 -3.48 3.28
N GLU A 135 26.82 -3.35 3.30
CA GLU A 135 26.20 -2.03 3.14
C GLU A 135 26.33 -1.24 4.45
N ASP A 136 27.27 -0.31 4.42
CA ASP A 136 27.44 0.77 5.37
C ASP A 136 26.13 1.58 5.43
N TRP A 137 25.51 1.65 6.61
CA TRP A 137 24.28 2.40 6.87
C TRP A 137 24.46 3.94 6.75
N SER A 138 25.55 4.40 6.15
CA SER A 138 25.92 5.80 5.98
C SER A 138 25.45 6.40 4.65
N ASP A 139 25.13 5.57 3.65
CA ASP A 139 24.71 5.99 2.29
C ASP A 139 23.18 6.00 2.10
N TRP A 140 22.41 5.99 3.20
CA TRP A 140 20.95 6.15 3.12
C TRP A 140 20.59 7.55 2.61
N GLU A 141 20.26 7.65 1.33
CA GLU A 141 19.70 8.85 0.75
C GLU A 141 18.25 9.04 1.23
N GLU A 142 18.00 10.10 2.02
CA GLU A 142 16.65 10.56 2.34
C GLU A 142 15.95 11.01 1.03
N HIS A 143 15.17 10.11 0.45
CA HIS A 143 14.30 10.45 -0.67
C HIS A 143 13.22 11.40 -0.15
N PRO A 144 12.94 12.54 -0.84
CA PRO A 144 11.93 13.49 -0.38
C PRO A 144 10.56 12.82 -0.37
N VAL A 145 10.08 12.51 0.83
CA VAL A 145 8.81 11.83 1.04
C VAL A 145 7.70 12.85 0.83
N CYS A 146 6.98 12.76 -0.29
CA CYS A 146 5.85 13.66 -0.54
C CYS A 146 4.65 13.25 0.31
N ALA A 147 3.94 14.24 0.85
CA ALA A 147 2.68 14.04 1.55
C ALA A 147 1.50 14.37 0.63
N VAL A 148 0.47 13.53 0.64
CA VAL A 148 -0.70 13.67 -0.25
C VAL A 148 -1.82 14.44 0.45
N CYS A 149 -2.53 15.28 -0.31
CA CYS A 149 -3.70 16.01 0.18
C CYS A 149 -4.77 15.07 0.76
N LEU A 150 -5.50 15.55 1.78
CA LEU A 150 -6.60 14.81 2.39
C LEU A 150 -7.80 14.59 1.45
N PHE A 151 -7.96 15.47 0.47
CA PHE A 151 -9.18 15.56 -0.36
C PHE A 151 -8.93 15.27 -1.85
N CYS A 152 -7.68 15.29 -2.33
CA CYS A 152 -7.37 15.02 -3.73
C CYS A 152 -6.02 14.32 -3.91
N GLU A 153 -5.63 14.06 -5.15
CA GLU A 153 -4.41 13.32 -5.52
C GLU A 153 -3.15 14.21 -5.60
N GLN A 154 -3.25 15.49 -5.23
CA GLN A 154 -2.09 16.39 -5.21
C GLN A 154 -1.14 16.05 -4.08
N GLN A 155 0.16 16.06 -4.39
CA GLN A 155 1.23 15.81 -3.43
C GLN A 155 2.07 17.07 -3.23
N ALA A 156 2.67 17.19 -2.06
CA ALA A 156 3.63 18.24 -1.78
C ALA A 156 4.85 17.67 -1.04
N ASP A 157 6.01 18.21 -1.38
CA ASP A 157 7.32 17.91 -0.78
C ASP A 157 7.51 18.57 0.60
N THR A 158 6.69 19.56 0.95
CA THR A 158 6.72 20.19 2.28
C THR A 158 5.32 20.33 2.89
N THR A 159 5.25 20.27 4.20
CA THR A 159 4.02 20.39 5.00
C THR A 159 3.34 21.75 4.77
N GLU A 160 4.10 22.83 4.63
CA GLU A 160 3.56 24.17 4.39
C GLU A 160 2.88 24.27 3.03
N LYS A 161 3.50 23.71 1.99
CA LYS A 161 2.92 23.66 0.65
C LYS A 161 1.63 22.83 0.64
N LEU A 162 1.61 21.72 1.38
CA LEU A 162 0.42 20.89 1.51
C LEU A 162 -0.72 21.62 2.24
N HIS A 163 -0.42 22.28 3.36
CA HIS A 163 -1.40 23.09 4.09
C HIS A 163 -1.95 24.23 3.22
N LEU A 164 -1.09 24.94 2.48
CA LEU A 164 -1.51 25.97 1.54
C LEU A 164 -2.40 25.41 0.42
N HIS A 165 -2.08 24.22 -0.09
CA HIS A 165 -2.91 23.56 -1.09
C HIS A 165 -4.30 23.21 -0.54
N MET A 166 -4.37 22.61 0.65
CA MET A 166 -5.64 22.26 1.31
C MET A 166 -6.49 23.50 1.58
N GLN A 167 -5.87 24.60 2.02
CA GLN A 167 -6.56 25.85 2.28
C GLN A 167 -7.06 26.51 0.99
N LYS A 168 -6.23 26.60 -0.05
CA LYS A 168 -6.59 27.32 -1.30
C LYS A 168 -7.55 26.53 -2.17
N SER A 169 -7.36 25.22 -2.29
CA SER A 169 -8.13 24.39 -3.22
C SER A 169 -9.42 23.89 -2.59
N HIS A 170 -9.40 23.57 -1.30
CA HIS A 170 -10.52 22.93 -0.61
C HIS A 170 -11.11 23.77 0.54
N GLY A 171 -10.51 24.93 0.84
CA GLY A 171 -10.93 25.77 1.98
C GLY A 171 -10.57 25.18 3.35
N PHE A 172 -9.81 24.08 3.40
CA PHE A 172 -9.47 23.37 4.62
C PHE A 172 -8.19 23.93 5.25
N ASP A 173 -8.35 24.61 6.39
CA ASP A 173 -7.24 25.23 7.13
C ASP A 173 -6.87 24.37 8.35
N PHE A 174 -6.00 23.39 8.14
CA PHE A 174 -5.58 22.47 9.20
C PHE A 174 -4.87 23.17 10.38
N PRO A 175 -3.92 24.10 10.18
CA PRO A 175 -3.31 24.86 11.27
C PRO A 175 -4.32 25.67 12.11
N LYS A 176 -5.32 26.26 11.45
CA LYS A 176 -6.40 26.97 12.14
C LYS A 176 -7.25 26.02 12.99
N ILE A 177 -7.66 24.88 12.43
CA ILE A 177 -8.42 23.85 13.16
C ILE A 177 -7.64 23.36 14.39
N LYS A 178 -6.34 23.06 14.21
CA LYS A 178 -5.44 22.65 15.30
C LYS A 178 -5.48 23.67 16.45
N SER A 179 -5.40 24.96 16.12
CA SER A 179 -5.35 26.05 17.09
C SER A 179 -6.70 26.32 17.76
N GLU A 180 -7.79 26.33 16.99
CA GLU A 180 -9.15 26.60 17.49
C GLU A 180 -9.67 25.49 18.41
N HIS A 181 -9.31 24.24 18.12
CA HIS A 181 -9.74 23.08 18.90
C HIS A 181 -8.71 22.60 19.93
N GLY A 182 -7.52 23.20 19.98
CA GLY A 182 -6.44 22.82 20.91
C GLY A 182 -6.03 21.36 20.75
N LEU A 183 -5.82 20.90 19.51
CA LEU A 183 -5.56 19.48 19.23
C LEU A 183 -4.13 19.08 19.61
N ASN A 184 -4.00 18.09 20.49
CA ASN A 184 -2.71 17.44 20.75
C ASN A 184 -2.28 16.56 19.56
N PHE A 185 -1.03 16.09 19.56
CA PHE A 185 -0.51 15.24 18.48
C PHE A 185 -1.40 14.03 18.16
N TYR A 186 -1.82 13.27 19.17
CA TYR A 186 -2.65 12.08 18.97
C TYR A 186 -4.03 12.40 18.39
N GLN A 187 -4.62 13.52 18.79
CA GLN A 187 -5.90 13.97 18.25
C GLN A 187 -5.76 14.47 16.82
N GLN A 188 -4.63 15.09 16.46
CA GLN A 188 -4.31 15.39 15.07
C GLN A 188 -4.24 14.11 14.23
N VAL A 189 -3.54 13.06 14.72
CA VAL A 189 -3.48 11.74 14.07
C VAL A 189 -4.87 11.14 13.88
N LYS A 190 -5.68 11.10 14.93
CA LYS A 190 -7.06 10.59 14.87
C LYS A 190 -7.92 11.36 13.88
N LEU A 191 -7.82 12.69 13.86
CA LEU A 191 -8.59 13.53 12.93
C LEU A 191 -8.19 13.29 11.48
N VAL A 192 -6.89 13.24 11.19
CA VAL A 192 -6.37 12.93 9.85
C VAL A 192 -6.87 11.55 9.41
N ASN A 193 -6.73 10.53 10.25
CA ASN A 193 -7.19 9.17 9.96
C ASN A 193 -8.72 9.09 9.79
N PHE A 194 -9.48 9.84 10.59
CA PHE A 194 -10.92 9.94 10.42
C PHE A 194 -11.29 10.49 9.04
N ILE A 195 -10.72 11.65 8.65
CA ILE A 195 -10.99 12.27 7.35
C ILE A 195 -10.60 11.31 6.23
N ARG A 196 -9.37 10.78 6.28
CA ARG A 196 -8.85 9.78 5.33
C ARG A 196 -9.81 8.59 5.16
N ARG A 197 -10.37 8.07 6.26
CA ARG A 197 -11.31 6.94 6.26
C ARG A 197 -12.68 7.28 5.68
N GLU A 198 -13.21 8.46 5.98
CA GLU A 198 -14.49 8.90 5.42
C GLU A 198 -14.37 9.12 3.89
N ILE A 199 -13.29 9.77 3.44
CA ILE A 199 -12.97 9.93 2.02
C ILE A 199 -12.73 8.56 1.35
N HIS A 200 -12.00 7.65 1.99
CA HIS A 200 -11.80 6.28 1.50
C HIS A 200 -13.12 5.55 1.25
N HIS A 201 -14.08 5.71 2.16
CA HIS A 201 -15.42 5.12 2.05
C HIS A 201 -16.38 5.87 1.13
N CYS A 202 -15.90 6.92 0.43
CA CYS A 202 -16.73 7.81 -0.38
C CYS A 202 -17.95 8.32 0.41
N ARG A 203 -17.75 8.67 1.69
CA ARG A 203 -18.80 9.16 2.60
C ARG A 203 -18.47 10.56 3.10
N CYS A 204 -19.45 11.45 3.09
CA CYS A 204 -19.27 12.78 3.67
C CYS A 204 -19.27 12.68 5.19
N TYR A 205 -18.22 13.19 5.84
CA TYR A 205 -18.11 13.11 7.29
C TYR A 205 -19.14 13.98 8.05
N ASN A 206 -19.78 14.94 7.37
CA ASN A 206 -20.74 15.84 7.99
C ASN A 206 -22.20 15.38 7.84
N CYS A 207 -22.64 15.10 6.60
CA CYS A 207 -24.03 14.64 6.35
C CYS A 207 -24.18 13.12 6.23
N GLN A 208 -23.08 12.36 6.22
CA GLN A 208 -23.07 10.89 6.11
C GLN A 208 -23.61 10.33 4.79
N GLU A 209 -23.85 11.18 3.77
CA GLU A 209 -24.20 10.75 2.43
C GLU A 209 -23.04 9.98 1.77
N LYS A 210 -23.39 8.92 1.03
CA LYS A 210 -22.44 8.06 0.30
C LYS A 210 -22.48 8.36 -1.19
N PHE A 211 -21.31 8.35 -1.81
CA PHE A 211 -21.10 8.64 -3.22
C PHE A 211 -20.46 7.44 -3.92
N GLN A 212 -20.64 7.38 -5.24
CA GLN A 212 -20.08 6.30 -6.07
C GLN A 212 -18.60 6.49 -6.38
N SER A 213 -18.08 7.72 -6.26
CA SER A 213 -16.68 8.06 -6.52
C SER A 213 -16.18 9.13 -5.57
N LYS A 214 -14.85 9.15 -5.34
CA LYS A 214 -14.17 10.21 -4.56
C LYS A 214 -14.45 11.59 -5.17
N GLY A 215 -14.36 11.73 -6.49
CA GLY A 215 -14.64 13.00 -7.17
C GLY A 215 -16.05 13.53 -6.86
N GLY A 216 -17.08 12.68 -6.90
CA GLY A 216 -18.45 13.09 -6.56
C GLY A 216 -18.62 13.51 -5.10
N LEU A 217 -17.93 12.83 -4.19
CA LEU A 217 -17.90 13.23 -2.77
C LEU A 217 -17.25 14.61 -2.61
N ILE A 218 -16.08 14.84 -3.22
CA ILE A 218 -15.36 16.11 -3.07
C ILE A 218 -16.17 17.26 -3.65
N SER A 219 -16.79 17.11 -4.83
CA SER A 219 -17.68 18.12 -5.40
C SER A 219 -18.86 18.44 -4.47
N HIS A 220 -19.50 17.42 -3.89
CA HIS A 220 -20.54 17.64 -2.88
C HIS A 220 -20.01 18.44 -1.68
N MET A 221 -18.84 18.09 -1.14
CA MET A 221 -18.30 18.74 0.05
C MET A 221 -17.85 20.18 -0.24
N GLU A 222 -17.41 20.49 -1.46
CA GLU A 222 -17.08 21.85 -1.90
C GLU A 222 -18.35 22.71 -2.07
N GLU A 223 -19.41 22.17 -2.70
CA GLU A 223 -20.68 22.87 -2.91
C GLU A 223 -21.42 23.17 -1.60
N THR A 224 -21.47 22.18 -0.70
CA THR A 224 -22.13 22.29 0.61
C THR A 224 -21.24 22.94 1.67
N LYS A 225 -19.96 23.19 1.34
CA LYS A 225 -18.90 23.61 2.27
C LYS A 225 -18.70 22.67 3.46
N HIS A 226 -19.09 21.42 3.34
CA HIS A 226 -18.84 20.42 4.38
C HIS A 226 -17.36 20.17 4.64
N ILE A 227 -16.44 20.56 3.73
CA ILE A 227 -14.99 20.49 3.97
C ILE A 227 -14.54 21.34 5.18
N THR A 228 -15.20 22.46 5.45
CA THR A 228 -14.74 23.40 6.50
C THR A 228 -15.37 23.14 7.86
N PHE A 229 -16.38 22.28 7.94
CA PHE A 229 -17.14 22.04 9.17
C PHE A 229 -16.90 20.63 9.69
N LEU A 230 -16.08 20.52 10.73
CA LEU A 230 -15.83 19.25 11.39
C LEU A 230 -17.03 18.79 12.23
N PRO A 231 -17.34 17.49 12.24
CA PRO A 231 -18.33 16.94 13.16
C PRO A 231 -17.82 17.02 14.60
N ALA A 232 -18.73 16.80 15.55
CA ALA A 232 -18.42 16.81 16.98
C ALA A 232 -17.24 15.89 17.31
N ARG A 233 -16.41 16.28 18.30
CA ARG A 233 -15.19 15.54 18.72
C ARG A 233 -15.45 14.05 18.93
N SER A 234 -16.59 13.69 19.51
CA SER A 234 -16.99 12.30 19.75
C SER A 234 -17.09 11.44 18.48
N ALA A 235 -17.25 12.02 17.28
CA ALA A 235 -17.33 11.27 16.03
C ALA A 235 -15.96 10.77 15.53
N TRP A 236 -14.89 11.52 15.81
CA TRP A 236 -13.57 11.29 15.25
C TRP A 236 -12.49 11.03 16.31
N ASP A 237 -12.69 11.45 17.56
CA ASP A 237 -11.76 11.19 18.67
C ASP A 237 -12.03 9.81 19.29
N GLN A 238 -11.91 8.77 18.46
CA GLN A 238 -12.16 7.38 18.84
C GLN A 238 -10.87 6.55 18.73
N PRO A 239 -10.64 5.55 19.60
CA PRO A 239 -9.42 4.74 19.58
C PRO A 239 -9.15 4.05 18.24
N GLN A 240 -10.21 3.71 17.49
CA GLN A 240 -10.09 3.09 16.17
C GLN A 240 -9.31 3.94 15.15
N TYR A 241 -9.15 5.24 15.37
CA TYR A 241 -8.41 6.14 14.47
C TYR A 241 -6.94 6.35 14.90
N TYR A 242 -6.45 5.63 15.92
CA TYR A 242 -5.01 5.51 16.15
C TYR A 242 -4.32 4.74 15.02
N PHE A 243 -5.04 3.79 14.41
CA PHE A 243 -4.52 3.02 13.29
C PHE A 243 -4.62 3.84 12.00
N PRO A 244 -3.50 4.02 11.27
CA PRO A 244 -3.52 4.67 9.98
C PRO A 244 -4.54 4.03 9.04
N THR A 245 -5.27 4.87 8.30
CA THR A 245 -6.17 4.36 7.25
C THR A 245 -5.39 3.79 6.06
N TYR A 246 -4.21 4.35 5.83
CA TYR A 246 -3.29 4.00 4.75
C TYR A 246 -1.92 3.66 5.35
N GLU A 247 -1.21 2.72 4.74
CA GLU A 247 0.17 2.43 5.12
C GLU A 247 1.07 3.58 4.67
N ASN A 248 2.13 3.86 5.45
CA ASN A 248 3.13 4.88 5.14
C ASN A 248 2.57 6.30 4.86
N ASP A 249 1.49 6.72 5.55
CA ASP A 249 0.95 8.08 5.38
C ASP A 249 1.93 9.15 5.87
N THR A 250 2.71 9.70 4.93
CA THR A 250 3.73 10.73 5.18
C THR A 250 3.17 11.95 5.91
N LEU A 251 1.88 12.29 5.71
CA LEU A 251 1.27 13.42 6.41
C LEU A 251 1.33 13.20 7.93
N LEU A 252 1.07 11.98 8.40
CA LEU A 252 1.12 11.65 9.84
C LEU A 252 2.52 11.83 10.43
N CYS A 253 3.57 11.57 9.65
CA CYS A 253 4.96 11.75 10.06
C CYS A 253 5.37 13.24 10.17
N THR A 254 4.63 14.14 9.54
CA THR A 254 4.93 15.59 9.51
C THR A 254 4.07 16.42 10.46
N LEU A 255 3.20 15.78 11.26
CA LEU A 255 2.36 16.47 12.23
C LEU A 255 3.23 17.04 13.36
N SER A 256 3.05 18.33 13.66
CA SER A 256 3.79 19.00 14.73
C SER A 256 3.14 18.72 16.09
N ASP A 257 3.96 18.33 17.06
CA ASP A 257 3.59 18.41 18.47
C ASP A 257 3.69 19.88 18.88
N SER A 258 2.56 20.52 19.17
CA SER A 258 2.59 21.85 19.78
C SER A 258 2.94 21.66 21.25
N GLU A 259 4.23 21.56 21.56
CA GLU A 259 4.77 21.51 22.93
C GLU A 259 4.41 22.75 23.76
N ASP A 260 3.87 23.80 23.14
CA ASP A 260 3.53 25.08 23.80
C ASP A 260 2.19 25.10 24.55
N LEU A 261 1.44 23.99 24.58
CA LEU A 261 0.17 23.89 25.32
C LEU A 261 0.24 22.78 26.37
N ILE A 262 1.18 22.89 27.31
CA ILE A 262 1.11 22.16 28.58
C ILE A 262 -0.05 22.76 29.39
N ASN A 263 -1.29 22.36 29.08
CA ASN A 263 -2.34 22.36 30.08
C ASN A 263 -2.14 21.07 30.87
N GLU A 264 -1.57 21.18 32.07
CA GLU A 264 -1.35 20.10 33.05
C GLU A 264 -2.65 19.41 33.53
N ASP A 265 -3.79 19.63 32.87
CA ASP A 265 -5.13 19.27 33.38
C ASP A 265 -6.04 18.54 32.38
N GLN A 266 -5.49 17.97 31.31
CA GLN A 266 -6.23 16.99 30.49
C GLN A 266 -5.57 15.62 30.61
N SER A 267 -5.79 14.97 31.76
CA SER A 267 -5.72 13.51 31.85
C SER A 267 -6.86 12.92 31.01
N GLU A 268 -6.73 12.98 29.68
CA GLU A 268 -7.57 12.14 28.84
C GLU A 268 -7.17 10.70 29.11
N ASP A 269 -8.16 9.89 29.44
CA ASP A 269 -8.03 8.47 29.77
C ASP A 269 -7.62 7.75 28.47
N ILE A 270 -6.31 7.73 28.16
CA ILE A 270 -5.77 7.04 26.98
C ILE A 270 -6.10 5.57 27.19
N PRO A 271 -7.01 4.96 26.41
CA PRO A 271 -7.38 3.58 26.62
C PRO A 271 -6.19 2.71 26.26
N VAL A 272 -5.44 2.25 27.26
CA VAL A 272 -4.34 1.31 27.06
C VAL A 272 -4.97 -0.04 26.75
N VAL A 273 -5.08 -0.34 25.46
CA VAL A 273 -5.43 -1.69 24.99
C VAL A 273 -4.18 -2.54 25.14
N SER A 274 -3.98 -3.11 26.33
CA SER A 274 -2.94 -4.10 26.55
C SER A 274 -3.20 -5.34 25.70
N GLU A 275 -2.17 -5.96 25.16
CA GLU A 275 -2.28 -7.32 24.62
C GLU A 275 -2.91 -8.25 25.68
N ASP A 276 -3.78 -9.15 25.23
CA ASP A 276 -4.42 -10.13 26.10
C ASP A 276 -3.38 -11.14 26.61
N THR A 277 -2.76 -10.80 27.74
CA THR A 277 -1.74 -11.60 28.41
C THR A 277 -2.32 -12.77 29.21
N SER A 278 -3.64 -12.98 29.16
CA SER A 278 -4.32 -14.06 29.89
C SER A 278 -3.71 -15.44 29.62
N ASN A 279 -3.09 -15.63 28.45
CA ASN A 279 -2.49 -16.89 28.02
C ASN A 279 -0.99 -16.78 27.69
N LEU A 280 -0.23 -15.99 28.44
CA LEU A 280 1.24 -15.92 28.34
C LEU A 280 1.92 -17.31 28.33
N LYS A 281 1.37 -18.29 29.07
CA LYS A 281 1.88 -19.68 29.04
C LYS A 281 1.67 -20.35 27.69
N ALA A 282 0.51 -20.19 27.06
CA ALA A 282 0.21 -20.77 25.75
C ALA A 282 1.05 -20.11 24.65
N LEU A 283 1.16 -18.77 24.67
CA LEU A 283 2.02 -18.00 23.75
C LEU A 283 3.49 -18.41 23.86
N LYS A 284 3.98 -18.61 25.10
CA LYS A 284 5.36 -19.09 25.31
C LYS A 284 5.53 -20.51 24.77
N GLN A 285 4.57 -21.40 25.02
CA GLN A 285 4.60 -22.79 24.51
C GLN A 285 4.51 -22.88 22.98
N SER A 286 3.74 -22.00 22.33
CA SER A 286 3.62 -21.94 20.87
C SER A 286 4.63 -20.99 20.21
N SER A 287 5.57 -20.43 20.96
CA SER A 287 6.54 -19.49 20.41
C SER A 287 7.47 -20.20 19.42
N VAL A 288 7.81 -19.49 18.36
CA VAL A 288 8.76 -19.94 17.33
C VAL A 288 10.10 -20.33 17.95
N LEU A 289 10.53 -19.62 18.99
CA LEU A 289 11.76 -19.95 19.74
C LEU A 289 11.75 -21.39 20.30
N ASN A 290 10.62 -21.86 20.83
CA ASN A 290 10.52 -23.22 21.35
C ASN A 290 10.47 -24.28 20.23
N GLN A 291 9.95 -23.94 19.06
CA GLN A 291 9.99 -24.81 17.88
C GLN A 291 11.43 -24.96 17.36
N LEU A 292 12.17 -23.85 17.28
CA LEU A 292 13.57 -23.86 16.86
C LEU A 292 14.47 -24.64 17.84
N LEU A 293 14.29 -24.45 19.15
CA LEU A 293 15.01 -25.21 20.16
C LEU A 293 14.69 -26.71 20.13
N TYR A 294 13.45 -27.08 19.80
CA TYR A 294 13.09 -28.49 19.63
C TYR A 294 13.79 -29.10 18.40
N GLU A 295 13.90 -28.35 17.31
CA GLU A 295 14.60 -28.79 16.09
C GLU A 295 16.12 -28.90 16.30
N GLU A 296 16.75 -27.99 17.05
CA GLU A 296 18.17 -28.09 17.43
C GLU A 296 18.46 -29.30 18.32
N ASN A 297 17.63 -29.55 19.34
CA ASN A 297 17.82 -30.69 20.23
C ASN A 297 17.63 -32.03 19.48
N LYS A 298 16.69 -32.09 18.55
CA LYS A 298 16.46 -33.28 17.71
C LYS A 298 17.59 -33.52 16.69
N SER A 299 18.35 -32.48 16.38
CA SER A 299 19.53 -32.55 15.51
C SER A 299 20.77 -33.01 16.28
N GLN A 300 20.86 -32.71 17.58
CA GLN A 300 21.95 -33.16 18.46
C GLN A 300 21.81 -34.62 18.93
N GLU A 301 20.59 -35.15 19.06
CA GLU A 301 20.36 -36.56 19.41
C GLU A 301 20.64 -37.56 18.26
N LYS A 302 20.98 -37.07 17.07
CA LYS A 302 21.30 -37.89 15.88
C LYS A 302 22.80 -38.06 15.62
N PHE A 303 23.67 -37.65 16.55
CA PHE A 303 25.12 -37.87 16.52
C PHE A 303 25.59 -38.76 17.67
#